data_AF-A0A2B4SZY7-F1
#
_entry.id   AF-A0A2B4SZY7-F1
#
_cell.length_a   1.000
_cell.length_b   1.000
_cell.length_c   1.000
_cell.angle_alpha   90.00
_cell.angle_beta   90.00
_cell.angle_gamma   90.00
#
_symmetry.space_group_name_H-M   'P 1'
#
loop_
_entity.id
_entity.type
_entity.pdbx_description
1 polymer ?
#
loop_
_entity_poly.entity_id
_entity_poly.type
_entity_poly.pdbx_seq_one_letter_code
_entity_poly.pdbx_strand_id
1 'polypeptide(L)'
;MCLLKLEALRAFTRASYHNIPVGQGERMTDIQTTSKNISHLDNDRDITEGEIHSPFLNHSRGTDQQAVSSLLESPLSMHYMNKNHNGERIYLGKYPSVTSILGQTKPPNEHFALLNWRKAQISELGKKKFNKQAKITFKKGQLFHQAVQLYFNSSNVPVIEEGSSDAGYWQSVKHVLKDIENVVAVESAVVHPLLRYAGTLDLIAEYKGTLSVIDWKTSAKHKSNLKDCYSYPQQIVAYAGAVNFDENYPFQVCFISFLFIFTRVHAY
;
A
#
# COMPACT_ATOMS: atom_id res chain seq x y z
N MET A 1 -6.14 -11.73 -12.38
CA MET A 1 -6.49 -11.02 -11.12
C MET A 1 -6.38 -11.91 -9.89
N CYS A 2 -6.85 -13.17 -9.92
CA CYS A 2 -6.80 -14.08 -8.75
C CYS A 2 -5.36 -14.39 -8.26
N LEU A 3 -4.42 -14.69 -9.17
CA LEU A 3 -3.02 -14.97 -8.82
C LEU A 3 -2.31 -13.77 -8.15
N LEU A 4 -2.49 -12.56 -8.69
CA LEU A 4 -1.95 -11.32 -8.10
C LEU A 4 -2.48 -11.07 -6.68
N LYS A 5 -3.76 -11.40 -6.44
CA LYS A 5 -4.36 -11.28 -5.10
C LYS A 5 -3.67 -12.21 -4.11
N LEU A 6 -3.46 -13.46 -4.51
CA LEU A 6 -2.85 -14.49 -3.69
C LEU A 6 -1.36 -14.21 -3.41
N GLU A 7 -0.59 -13.81 -4.41
CA GLU A 7 0.84 -13.50 -4.26
C GLU A 7 1.08 -12.30 -3.33
N ALA A 8 0.30 -11.23 -3.49
CA ALA A 8 0.37 -10.07 -2.62
C ALA A 8 0.06 -10.47 -1.17
N LEU A 9 -1.08 -11.11 -0.93
CA LEU A 9 -1.48 -11.52 0.41
C LEU A 9 -0.51 -12.52 1.05
N ARG A 10 0.09 -13.43 0.29
CA ARG A 10 1.17 -14.31 0.77
C ARG A 10 2.41 -13.52 1.21
N ALA A 11 2.79 -12.47 0.49
CA ALA A 11 3.91 -11.60 0.89
C ALA A 11 3.63 -10.92 2.24
N PHE A 12 2.43 -10.38 2.44
CA PHE A 12 2.03 -9.78 3.73
C PHE A 12 1.92 -10.80 4.85
N THR A 13 1.45 -12.00 4.55
CA THR A 13 1.32 -13.06 5.55
C THR A 13 2.70 -13.50 6.04
N ARG A 14 3.67 -13.74 5.13
CA ARG A 14 5.05 -14.06 5.50
C ARG A 14 5.71 -12.98 6.34
N ALA A 15 5.52 -11.72 5.96
CA ALA A 15 6.03 -10.57 6.73
C ALA A 15 5.41 -10.44 8.13
N SER A 16 4.15 -10.86 8.29
CA SER A 16 3.46 -10.90 9.59
C SER A 16 4.11 -11.91 10.55
N TYR A 17 4.39 -13.12 10.04
CA TYR A 17 4.98 -14.20 10.84
C TYR A 17 6.44 -13.96 11.22
N HIS A 18 7.21 -13.24 10.40
CA HIS A 18 8.61 -12.91 10.72
C HIS A 18 8.76 -11.73 11.71
N ASN A 19 7.69 -10.96 11.96
CA ASN A 19 7.69 -9.81 12.88
C ASN A 19 7.02 -10.11 14.24
N ILE A 20 6.83 -11.38 14.60
CA ILE A 20 6.42 -11.74 15.96
C ILE A 20 7.64 -11.52 16.88
N PRO A 21 7.59 -10.59 17.85
CA PRO A 21 8.64 -10.53 18.86
C PRO A 21 8.57 -11.83 19.66
N VAL A 22 9.68 -12.58 19.69
CA VAL A 22 9.84 -13.71 20.60
C VAL A 22 9.72 -13.14 22.02
N GLY A 23 8.56 -13.34 22.64
CA GLY A 23 8.30 -12.94 24.01
C GLY A 23 9.29 -13.64 24.94
N GLN A 24 9.93 -12.85 25.81
CA GLN A 24 10.77 -13.33 26.90
C GLN A 24 9.95 -14.29 27.77
N GLY A 25 10.32 -15.57 27.75
CA GLY A 25 9.75 -16.58 28.61
C GLY A 25 10.10 -16.29 30.07
N GLU A 26 9.08 -16.26 30.92
CA GLU A 26 9.19 -16.21 32.36
C GLU A 26 9.98 -17.41 32.89
N ARG A 27 10.86 -17.14 33.86
CA ARG A 27 11.62 -18.12 34.63
C ARG A 27 10.68 -18.93 35.53
N MET A 28 10.65 -20.25 35.37
CA MET A 28 10.38 -21.19 36.46
C MET A 28 11.35 -22.39 36.41
N THR A 29 12.27 -22.34 37.37
CA THR A 29 13.00 -23.40 38.10
C THR A 29 13.03 -24.85 37.60
N ASP A 30 14.28 -25.29 37.36
CA ASP A 30 14.91 -26.59 37.68
C ASP A 30 14.05 -27.82 37.99
N ILE A 31 14.09 -28.81 37.09
CA ILE A 31 14.23 -30.23 37.45
C ILE A 31 15.21 -30.89 36.47
N GLN A 32 16.29 -31.44 37.02
CA GLN A 32 17.30 -32.28 36.35
C GLN A 32 16.69 -33.59 35.84
N THR A 33 17.01 -34.01 34.61
CA THR A 33 17.10 -35.44 34.29
C THR A 33 18.03 -35.70 33.09
N THR A 34 19.23 -36.18 33.44
CA THR A 34 20.12 -37.13 32.75
C THR A 34 20.07 -37.29 31.23
N SER A 35 21.25 -37.10 30.63
CA SER A 35 21.66 -37.53 29.28
C SER A 35 21.26 -38.98 28.96
N LYS A 36 20.44 -39.14 27.92
CA LYS A 36 20.49 -40.25 26.96
C LYS A 36 19.60 -39.91 25.75
N ASN A 37 20.11 -40.26 24.56
CA ASN A 37 19.49 -40.17 23.23
C ASN A 37 19.74 -38.87 22.45
N ILE A 38 21.00 -38.77 22.00
CA ILE A 38 21.38 -38.10 20.76
C ILE A 38 20.80 -38.92 19.60
N SER A 39 19.63 -38.52 19.10
CA SER A 39 19.11 -38.72 17.73
C SER A 39 17.62 -38.36 17.75
N HIS A 40 17.19 -37.46 16.88
CA HIS A 40 15.83 -36.89 16.73
C HIS A 40 15.56 -35.55 17.41
N LEU A 41 16.22 -34.47 16.96
CA LEU A 41 15.63 -33.12 16.99
C LEU A 41 16.19 -32.27 15.83
N ASP A 42 16.07 -32.76 14.60
CA ASP A 42 15.94 -31.89 13.43
C ASP A 42 14.45 -31.89 13.06
N ASN A 43 13.68 -31.09 13.79
CA ASN A 43 12.37 -30.63 13.34
C ASN A 43 12.52 -29.15 13.00
N ASP A 44 13.24 -28.88 11.92
CA ASP A 44 12.90 -27.76 11.06
C ASP A 44 11.43 -27.96 10.70
N ARG A 45 10.56 -27.15 11.31
CA ARG A 45 9.19 -27.02 10.83
C ARG A 45 9.28 -26.29 9.51
N ASP A 46 9.54 -27.06 8.46
CA ASP A 46 9.22 -26.72 7.09
C ASP A 46 7.71 -26.47 7.06
N ILE A 47 7.31 -25.21 7.20
CA ILE A 47 5.92 -24.80 7.02
C ILE A 47 5.65 -25.03 5.55
N THR A 48 5.12 -26.21 5.22
CA THR A 48 4.64 -26.55 3.89
C THR A 48 3.81 -25.37 3.37
N GLU A 49 4.15 -24.83 2.20
CA GLU A 49 3.49 -23.68 1.56
C GLU A 49 1.96 -23.84 1.36
N GLY A 50 1.39 -25.00 1.72
CA GLY A 50 -0.01 -25.40 1.58
C GLY A 50 -1.01 -24.82 2.57
N GLU A 51 -0.62 -24.23 3.72
CA GLU A 51 -1.58 -23.78 4.76
C GLU A 51 -1.47 -22.31 5.17
N ILE A 52 -0.88 -21.45 4.34
CA ILE A 52 -0.98 -20.01 4.58
C ILE A 52 -2.35 -19.51 4.11
N HIS A 53 -3.34 -19.55 5.00
CA HIS A 53 -4.68 -19.00 4.77
C HIS A 53 -4.61 -17.46 4.75
N SER A 54 -4.58 -16.88 3.56
CA SER A 54 -4.59 -15.42 3.36
C SER A 54 -5.92 -14.98 2.73
N PRO A 55 -6.98 -14.75 3.54
CA PRO A 55 -8.29 -14.46 3.00
C PRO A 55 -8.31 -13.05 2.41
N PHE A 56 -8.80 -12.92 1.16
CA PHE A 56 -9.04 -11.62 0.55
C PHE A 56 -10.42 -11.05 0.90
N LEU A 57 -11.42 -11.92 0.99
CA LEU A 57 -12.80 -11.58 1.37
C LEU A 57 -13.07 -12.09 2.78
N ASN A 58 -13.85 -11.31 3.53
CA ASN A 58 -14.37 -11.72 4.81
C ASN A 58 -15.82 -12.17 4.67
N HIS A 59 -16.06 -13.48 4.54
CA HIS A 59 -17.41 -14.01 4.28
C HIS A 59 -18.42 -13.73 5.40
N SER A 60 -17.96 -13.38 6.61
CA SER A 60 -18.85 -12.98 7.70
C SER A 60 -19.27 -11.51 7.65
N ARG A 61 -18.74 -10.72 6.72
CA ARG A 61 -19.04 -9.30 6.59
C ARG A 61 -20.07 -9.06 5.49
N GLY A 62 -21.26 -8.63 5.90
CA GLY A 62 -22.27 -8.07 5.02
C GLY A 62 -21.96 -6.62 4.67
N THR A 63 -22.76 -6.06 3.76
CA THR A 63 -22.74 -4.62 3.42
C THR A 63 -23.82 -3.91 4.23
N ASP A 64 -23.43 -2.91 5.03
CA ASP A 64 -24.37 -2.01 5.67
C ASP A 64 -24.72 -0.88 4.71
N GLN A 65 -25.88 -0.99 4.06
CA GLN A 65 -26.33 -0.03 3.04
C GLN A 65 -26.54 1.37 3.62
N GLN A 66 -26.99 1.48 4.87
CA GLN A 66 -27.25 2.78 5.49
C GLN A 66 -25.93 3.49 5.80
N ALA A 67 -24.96 2.75 6.34
CA ALA A 67 -23.62 3.28 6.57
C ALA A 67 -22.95 3.68 5.24
N VAL A 68 -23.03 2.86 4.19
CA VAL A 68 -22.50 3.21 2.87
C VAL A 68 -23.15 4.48 2.31
N SER A 69 -24.46 4.66 2.49
CA SER A 69 -25.17 5.86 2.02
C SER A 69 -24.64 7.13 2.70
N SER A 70 -24.36 7.06 4.01
CA SER A 70 -23.75 8.18 4.74
C SER A 70 -22.34 8.53 4.24
N LEU A 71 -21.59 7.55 3.73
CA LEU A 71 -20.25 7.78 3.19
C LEU A 71 -20.26 8.50 1.83
N LEU A 72 -21.38 8.45 1.10
CA LEU A 72 -21.54 9.20 -0.14
C LEU A 72 -21.70 10.71 0.11
N GLU A 73 -22.24 11.08 1.28
CA GLU A 73 -22.34 12.47 1.72
C GLU A 73 -21.03 12.97 2.33
N SER A 74 -20.35 12.10 3.09
CA SER A 74 -19.10 12.41 3.77
C SER A 74 -18.14 11.22 3.70
N PRO A 75 -17.22 11.21 2.72
CA PRO A 75 -16.30 10.10 2.52
C PRO A 75 -15.44 9.81 3.75
N LEU A 76 -15.21 8.54 4.03
CA LEU A 76 -14.41 8.10 5.16
C LEU A 76 -12.96 8.58 5.04
N SER A 77 -12.43 9.18 6.11
CA SER A 77 -11.03 9.58 6.21
C SER A 77 -10.47 9.23 7.60
N MET A 78 -10.05 7.97 7.75
CA MET A 78 -9.50 7.44 8.99
C MET A 78 -8.05 7.90 9.19
N HIS A 79 -7.71 8.27 10.42
CA HIS A 79 -6.37 8.78 10.77
C HIS A 79 -5.77 7.97 11.92
N TYR A 80 -5.08 6.88 11.58
CA TYR A 80 -4.34 6.11 12.56
C TYR A 80 -3.00 6.77 12.89
N MET A 81 -2.68 6.81 14.19
CA MET A 81 -1.36 7.20 14.68
C MET A 81 -0.29 6.33 14.04
N ASN A 82 0.74 6.96 13.50
CA ASN A 82 1.89 6.27 12.92
C ASN A 82 3.20 6.96 13.28
N LYS A 83 4.28 6.19 13.31
CA LYS A 83 5.64 6.67 13.58
C LYS A 83 6.61 6.01 12.61
N ASN A 84 7.68 6.72 12.26
CA ASN A 84 8.79 6.13 11.54
C ASN A 84 9.79 5.55 12.54
N HIS A 85 10.10 4.26 12.42
CA HIS A 85 11.10 3.57 13.21
C HIS A 85 12.07 2.87 12.25
N ASN A 86 13.37 3.20 12.31
CA ASN A 86 14.41 2.63 11.43
C ASN A 86 14.11 2.70 9.91
N GLY A 87 13.39 3.74 9.48
CA GLY A 87 13.00 3.91 8.07
C GLY A 87 11.70 3.21 7.68
N GLU A 88 11.04 2.55 8.62
CA GLU A 88 9.75 1.87 8.43
C GLU A 88 8.63 2.64 9.10
N ARG A 89 7.48 2.72 8.44
CA ARG A 89 6.29 3.34 9.02
C ARG A 89 5.49 2.29 9.77
N ILE A 90 5.26 2.51 11.05
CA ILE A 90 4.46 1.64 11.92
C ILE A 90 3.19 2.37 12.34
N TYR A 91 2.04 1.76 12.09
CA TYR A 91 0.72 2.25 12.51
C TYR A 91 0.29 1.60 13.82
N LEU A 92 -0.43 2.36 14.65
CA LEU A 92 -0.99 1.92 15.93
C LEU A 92 0.04 1.22 16.84
N GLY A 93 1.32 1.60 16.70
CA GLY A 93 2.45 1.05 17.44
C GLY A 93 2.82 -0.41 17.13
N LYS A 94 2.11 -1.11 16.23
CA LYS A 94 2.31 -2.56 16.03
C LYS A 94 2.13 -3.07 14.60
N TYR A 95 1.58 -2.27 13.69
CA TYR A 95 1.32 -2.71 12.32
C TYR A 95 2.30 -2.06 11.34
N PRO A 96 3.24 -2.82 10.74
CA PRO A 96 4.09 -2.29 9.68
C PRO A 96 3.26 -1.84 8.48
N SER A 97 3.72 -0.78 7.81
CA SER A 97 3.03 -0.26 6.63
C SER A 97 3.17 -1.20 5.45
N VAL A 98 2.15 -1.22 4.59
CA VAL A 98 2.18 -1.92 3.29
C VAL A 98 3.46 -1.59 2.51
N THR A 99 3.81 -0.31 2.44
CA THR A 99 5.02 0.17 1.75
C THR A 99 6.32 -0.31 2.40
N SER A 100 6.38 -0.45 3.72
CA SER A 100 7.56 -0.95 4.44
C SER A 100 7.76 -2.43 4.13
N ILE A 101 6.70 -3.22 4.19
CA ILE A 101 6.71 -4.64 3.87
C ILE A 101 7.16 -4.87 2.41
N LEU A 102 6.55 -4.15 1.46
CA LEU A 102 6.91 -4.24 0.04
C LEU A 102 8.32 -3.70 -0.27
N GLY A 103 8.88 -2.87 0.60
CA GLY A 103 10.25 -2.38 0.50
C GLY A 103 11.26 -3.46 0.89
N GLN A 104 10.98 -4.19 1.97
CA GLN A 104 11.86 -5.22 2.52
C GLN A 104 11.76 -6.56 1.79
N THR A 105 10.58 -6.88 1.26
CA THR A 105 10.31 -8.17 0.59
C THR A 105 10.51 -8.10 -0.93
N LYS A 106 11.27 -7.12 -1.42
CA LYS A 106 11.53 -7.00 -2.86
C LYS A 106 12.30 -8.21 -3.37
N PRO A 107 11.94 -8.75 -4.55
CA PRO A 107 12.73 -9.76 -5.23
C PRO A 107 14.20 -9.31 -5.37
N PRO A 108 15.19 -10.21 -5.16
CA PRO A 108 16.61 -9.83 -5.18
C PRO A 108 17.03 -9.12 -6.48
N ASN A 109 16.54 -9.59 -7.63
CA ASN A 109 16.81 -8.98 -8.94
C ASN A 109 16.32 -7.52 -9.01
N GLU A 110 15.11 -7.23 -8.54
CA GLU A 110 14.59 -5.85 -8.48
C GLU A 110 15.38 -4.99 -7.49
N HIS A 111 15.72 -5.56 -6.33
CA HIS A 111 16.52 -4.87 -5.32
C HIS A 111 17.89 -4.45 -5.88
N PHE A 112 18.62 -5.38 -6.52
CA PHE A 112 19.91 -5.08 -7.13
C PHE A 112 19.81 -4.12 -8.31
N ALA A 113 18.77 -4.24 -9.14
CA ALA A 113 18.52 -3.30 -10.24
C ALA A 113 18.33 -1.86 -9.73
N LEU A 114 17.54 -1.67 -8.67
CA LEU A 114 17.34 -0.36 -8.03
C LEU A 114 18.62 0.18 -7.40
N LEU A 115 19.41 -0.66 -6.74
CA LEU A 115 20.71 -0.27 -6.18
C LEU A 115 21.69 0.18 -7.27
N ASN A 116 21.79 -0.57 -8.36
CA ASN A 116 22.68 -0.25 -9.47
C ASN A 116 22.25 1.03 -10.19
N TRP A 117 20.96 1.19 -10.47
CA TRP A 117 20.41 2.44 -11.00
C TRP A 117 20.72 3.63 -10.10
N ARG A 118 20.53 3.49 -8.78
CA ARG A 118 20.85 4.54 -7.80
C ARG A 118 22.34 4.89 -7.82
N LYS A 119 23.23 3.91 -7.85
CA LYS A 119 24.68 4.13 -7.95
C LYS A 119 25.04 4.88 -9.23
N ALA A 120 24.48 4.48 -10.37
CA ALA A 120 24.70 5.15 -11.65
C ALA A 120 24.24 6.62 -11.61
N GLN A 121 23.03 6.89 -11.11
CA GLN A 121 22.51 8.25 -11.00
C GLN A 121 23.33 9.13 -10.05
N ILE A 122 23.82 8.58 -8.94
CA ILE A 122 24.70 9.30 -8.02
C ILE A 122 26.06 9.59 -8.68
N SER A 123 26.60 8.64 -9.45
CA SER A 123 27.87 8.82 -10.19
C SER A 123 27.76 9.90 -11.26
N GLU A 124 26.62 9.96 -11.96
CA GLU A 124 26.38 10.90 -13.06
C GLU A 124 26.05 12.32 -12.56
N LEU A 125 25.13 12.44 -11.59
CA LEU A 125 24.62 13.74 -11.14
C LEU A 125 25.36 14.30 -9.92
N GLY A 126 26.04 13.44 -9.16
CA GLY A 126 26.54 13.73 -7.82
C GLY A 126 25.46 13.60 -6.72
N LYS A 127 25.86 13.09 -5.55
CA LYS A 127 24.96 12.78 -4.41
C LYS A 127 24.06 13.95 -3.99
N LYS A 128 24.57 15.18 -3.98
CA LYS A 128 23.80 16.37 -3.59
C LYS A 128 22.66 16.68 -4.56
N LYS A 129 22.94 16.64 -5.88
CA LYS A 129 21.91 16.88 -6.91
C LYS A 129 20.90 15.75 -6.93
N PHE A 130 21.35 14.49 -6.86
CA PHE A 130 20.46 13.32 -6.77
C PHE A 130 19.48 13.43 -5.59
N ASN A 131 19.97 13.73 -4.38
CA ASN A 131 19.12 13.88 -3.21
C ASN A 131 18.14 15.07 -3.34
N LYS A 132 18.58 16.18 -3.95
CA LYS A 132 17.69 17.33 -4.23
C LYS A 132 16.56 16.93 -5.18
N GLN A 133 16.89 16.23 -6.27
CA GLN A 133 15.88 15.77 -7.25
C GLN A 133 14.89 14.79 -6.61
N ALA A 134 15.38 13.82 -5.84
CA ALA A 134 14.52 12.86 -5.13
C ALA A 134 13.53 13.56 -4.19
N LYS A 135 13.98 14.59 -3.43
CA LYS A 135 13.11 15.39 -2.57
C LYS A 135 12.03 16.16 -3.37
N ILE A 136 12.40 16.74 -4.51
CA ILE A 136 11.47 17.45 -5.39
C ILE A 136 10.42 16.48 -5.92
N THR A 137 10.84 15.32 -6.45
CA THR A 137 9.92 14.29 -6.96
C THR A 137 8.95 13.83 -5.88
N PHE A 138 9.44 13.56 -4.66
CA PHE A 138 8.59 13.18 -3.54
C PHE A 138 7.57 14.28 -3.19
N LYS A 139 8.01 15.54 -3.12
CA LYS A 139 7.12 16.66 -2.80
C LYS A 139 6.06 16.89 -3.87
N LYS A 140 6.39 16.74 -5.16
CA LYS A 140 5.40 16.80 -6.26
C LYS A 140 4.32 15.73 -6.13
N GLY A 141 4.73 14.49 -5.82
CA GLY A 141 3.77 13.42 -5.53
C GLY A 141 2.85 13.79 -4.37
N GLN A 142 3.41 14.26 -3.25
CA GLN A 142 2.63 14.67 -2.09
C GLN A 142 1.62 15.78 -2.40
N LEU A 143 2.04 16.84 -3.11
CA LEU A 143 1.16 17.93 -3.50
C LEU A 143 0.03 17.46 -4.43
N PHE A 144 0.32 16.54 -5.34
CA PHE A 144 -0.69 15.95 -6.20
C PHE A 144 -1.76 15.19 -5.40
N HIS A 145 -1.36 14.33 -4.46
CA HIS A 145 -2.32 13.61 -3.60
C HIS A 145 -3.17 14.59 -2.77
N GLN A 146 -2.57 15.64 -2.21
CA GLN A 146 -3.30 16.69 -1.50
C GLN A 146 -4.33 17.39 -2.39
N ALA A 147 -3.97 17.69 -3.64
CA ALA A 147 -4.88 18.29 -4.60
C ALA A 147 -6.08 17.38 -4.92
N VAL A 148 -5.83 16.07 -5.10
CA VAL A 148 -6.90 15.08 -5.31
C VAL A 148 -7.78 14.91 -4.07
N GLN A 149 -7.19 14.88 -2.88
CA GLN A 149 -7.93 14.82 -1.61
C GLN A 149 -8.87 16.03 -1.47
N LEU A 150 -8.37 17.23 -1.72
CA LEU A 150 -9.18 18.46 -1.67
C LEU A 150 -10.32 18.43 -2.68
N TYR A 151 -10.07 17.93 -3.88
CA TYR A 151 -11.08 17.80 -4.93
C TYR A 151 -12.26 16.92 -4.50
N PHE A 152 -11.98 15.74 -3.91
CA PHE A 152 -13.05 14.83 -3.48
C PHE A 152 -13.69 15.20 -2.14
N ASN A 153 -13.01 15.95 -1.26
CA ASN A 153 -13.57 16.36 0.03
C ASN A 153 -14.39 17.66 -0.04
N SER A 154 -14.15 18.53 -1.01
CA SER A 154 -14.75 19.88 -1.02
C SER A 154 -15.36 20.29 -2.35
N SER A 155 -15.32 19.42 -3.37
CA SER A 155 -15.73 19.71 -4.75
C SER A 155 -15.05 20.95 -5.37
N ASN A 156 -14.05 21.51 -4.70
CA ASN A 156 -13.28 22.64 -5.20
C ASN A 156 -12.14 22.12 -6.06
N VAL A 157 -12.03 22.66 -7.27
CA VAL A 157 -10.86 22.43 -8.09
C VAL A 157 -9.68 23.12 -7.39
N PRO A 158 -8.60 22.41 -7.06
CA PRO A 158 -7.41 23.04 -6.51
C PRO A 158 -6.95 24.14 -7.47
N VAL A 159 -6.70 25.35 -6.94
CA VAL A 159 -6.14 26.45 -7.74
C VAL A 159 -4.73 26.07 -8.12
N ILE A 160 -4.58 25.47 -9.29
CA ILE A 160 -3.28 25.10 -9.85
C ILE A 160 -2.92 26.18 -10.85
N GLU A 161 -1.84 26.91 -10.56
CA GLU A 161 -1.32 27.94 -11.47
C GLU A 161 -1.02 27.32 -12.84
N GLU A 162 -1.63 27.89 -13.89
CA GLU A 162 -1.39 27.50 -15.27
C GLU A 162 0.10 27.65 -15.61
N GLY A 163 0.70 26.61 -16.20
CA GLY A 163 2.13 26.58 -16.53
C GLY A 163 3.04 26.04 -15.42
N SER A 164 2.53 25.79 -14.21
CA SER A 164 3.28 25.06 -13.19
C SER A 164 3.50 23.59 -13.58
N SER A 165 4.57 22.96 -13.09
CA SER A 165 4.79 21.52 -13.34
C SER A 165 3.68 20.63 -12.79
N ASP A 166 2.90 21.15 -11.85
CA ASP A 166 1.83 20.44 -11.15
C ASP A 166 0.52 20.49 -11.97
N ALA A 167 0.34 21.54 -12.81
CA ALA A 167 -0.74 21.63 -13.79
C ALA A 167 -0.74 20.47 -14.79
N GLY A 168 0.45 19.98 -15.16
CA GLY A 168 0.59 18.84 -16.07
C GLY A 168 -0.03 17.55 -15.54
N TYR A 169 0.16 17.26 -14.24
CA TYR A 169 -0.45 16.08 -13.62
C TYR A 169 -1.97 16.21 -13.54
N TRP A 170 -2.46 17.36 -13.10
CA TRP A 170 -3.90 17.61 -12.99
C TRP A 170 -4.62 17.51 -14.34
N GLN A 171 -4.05 18.13 -15.37
CA GLN A 171 -4.60 18.05 -16.72
C GLN A 171 -4.62 16.59 -17.24
N SER A 172 -3.63 15.78 -16.86
CA SER A 172 -3.58 14.39 -17.27
C SER A 172 -4.64 13.52 -16.59
N VAL A 173 -5.09 13.84 -15.36
CA VAL A 173 -6.15 13.07 -14.68
C VAL A 173 -7.56 13.54 -14.98
N LYS A 174 -7.73 14.77 -15.49
CA LYS A 174 -9.05 15.39 -15.68
C LYS A 174 -10.06 14.52 -16.45
N HIS A 175 -9.59 13.71 -17.40
CA HIS A 175 -10.46 12.79 -18.14
C HIS A 175 -10.89 11.58 -17.30
N VAL A 176 -10.00 11.07 -16.44
CA VAL A 176 -10.26 9.95 -15.54
C VAL A 176 -11.18 10.37 -14.40
N LEU A 177 -11.00 11.58 -13.86
CA LEU A 177 -11.82 12.10 -12.75
C LEU A 177 -13.33 12.14 -13.10
N LYS A 178 -13.67 12.26 -14.39
CA LYS A 178 -15.08 12.23 -14.85
C LYS A 178 -15.74 10.86 -14.75
N ASP A 179 -14.94 9.79 -14.75
CA ASP A 179 -15.42 8.42 -14.66
C ASP A 179 -15.44 7.92 -13.19
N ILE A 180 -15.14 8.81 -12.23
CA ILE A 180 -15.14 8.52 -10.80
C ILE A 180 -16.38 9.12 -10.17
N GLU A 181 -17.19 8.24 -9.58
CA GLU A 181 -18.46 8.56 -8.93
C GLU A 181 -18.50 7.89 -7.55
N ASN A 182 -19.50 8.24 -6.73
CA ASN A 182 -19.81 7.55 -5.48
C ASN A 182 -18.58 7.30 -4.59
N VAL A 183 -17.88 8.39 -4.25
CA VAL A 183 -16.68 8.34 -3.41
C VAL A 183 -17.07 7.99 -1.98
N VAL A 184 -16.45 6.95 -1.42
CA VAL A 184 -16.76 6.47 -0.06
C VAL A 184 -15.59 6.56 0.92
N ALA A 185 -14.35 6.73 0.43
CA ALA A 185 -13.19 6.99 1.28
C ALA A 185 -12.09 7.76 0.54
N VAL A 186 -11.42 8.69 1.23
CA VAL A 186 -10.34 9.52 0.69
C VAL A 186 -9.19 9.62 1.70
N GLU A 187 -7.96 9.33 1.26
CA GLU A 187 -6.72 9.37 2.07
C GLU A 187 -6.92 8.73 3.44
N SER A 188 -7.43 7.50 3.44
CA SER A 188 -7.99 6.87 4.64
C SER A 188 -7.08 5.75 5.15
N ALA A 189 -6.80 5.75 6.45
CA ALA A 189 -5.98 4.73 7.09
C ALA A 189 -6.76 3.42 7.26
N VAL A 190 -6.12 2.30 6.92
CA VAL A 190 -6.71 0.97 6.97
C VAL A 190 -5.79 -0.02 7.67
N VAL A 191 -6.36 -0.98 8.40
CA VAL A 191 -5.64 -2.06 9.05
C VAL A 191 -6.20 -3.43 8.67
N HIS A 192 -5.31 -4.38 8.39
CA HIS A 192 -5.69 -5.79 8.34
C HIS A 192 -5.32 -6.45 9.69
N PRO A 193 -6.26 -6.66 10.61
CA PRO A 193 -5.95 -7.17 11.95
C PRO A 193 -5.35 -8.59 11.91
N LEU A 194 -5.90 -9.48 11.08
CA LEU A 194 -5.44 -10.88 10.98
C LEU A 194 -4.03 -11.00 10.36
N LEU A 195 -3.78 -10.34 9.23
CA LEU A 195 -2.48 -10.37 8.56
C LEU A 195 -1.49 -9.33 9.11
N ARG A 196 -1.90 -8.55 10.11
CA ARG A 196 -1.12 -7.59 10.89
C ARG A 196 -0.30 -6.59 10.06
N TYR A 197 -0.94 -5.93 9.10
CA TYR A 197 -0.36 -4.78 8.40
C TYR A 197 -1.35 -3.64 8.32
N ALA A 198 -0.87 -2.44 8.01
CA ALA A 198 -1.70 -1.26 7.86
C ALA A 198 -1.19 -0.36 6.74
N GLY A 199 -1.92 0.68 6.40
CA GLY A 199 -1.47 1.71 5.49
C GLY A 199 -2.48 2.82 5.33
N THR A 200 -2.21 3.69 4.36
CA THR A 200 -3.14 4.74 3.94
C THR A 200 -3.41 4.51 2.46
N LEU A 201 -4.68 4.27 2.13
CA LEU A 201 -5.14 4.16 0.73
C LEU A 201 -5.52 5.55 0.23
N ASP A 202 -5.39 5.77 -1.07
CA ASP A 202 -5.65 7.09 -1.64
C ASP A 202 -7.15 7.35 -1.80
N LEU A 203 -7.89 6.41 -2.38
CA LEU A 203 -9.30 6.59 -2.72
C LEU A 203 -10.05 5.24 -2.78
N ILE A 204 -11.31 5.25 -2.35
CA ILE A 204 -12.31 4.22 -2.70
C ILE A 204 -13.51 4.93 -3.30
N ALA A 205 -13.84 4.54 -4.52
CA ALA A 205 -14.93 5.13 -5.29
C ALA A 205 -15.39 4.16 -6.38
N GLU A 206 -16.52 4.45 -7.01
CA GLU A 206 -16.91 3.77 -8.24
C GLU A 206 -16.13 4.34 -9.41
N TYR A 207 -15.34 3.49 -10.07
CA TYR A 207 -14.69 3.82 -11.33
C TYR A 207 -15.40 3.07 -12.45
N LYS A 208 -16.02 3.80 -13.39
CA LYS A 208 -16.82 3.22 -14.48
C LYS A 208 -17.88 2.23 -13.96
N GLY A 209 -18.60 2.64 -12.91
CA GLY A 209 -19.67 1.86 -12.28
C GLY A 209 -19.20 0.67 -11.43
N THR A 210 -17.90 0.59 -11.09
CA THR A 210 -17.35 -0.50 -10.26
C THR A 210 -16.63 0.05 -9.04
N LEU A 211 -17.14 -0.24 -7.84
CA LEU A 211 -16.51 0.12 -6.57
C LEU A 211 -15.11 -0.50 -6.45
N SER A 212 -14.10 0.35 -6.41
CA SER A 212 -12.69 -0.04 -6.47
C SER A 212 -11.85 0.72 -5.46
N VAL A 213 -10.82 0.07 -4.93
CA VAL A 213 -9.68 0.80 -4.37
C VAL A 213 -8.91 1.39 -5.55
N ILE A 214 -8.62 2.68 -5.47
CA ILE A 214 -7.91 3.47 -6.48
C ILE A 214 -6.63 4.00 -5.85
N ASP A 215 -5.52 3.83 -6.58
CA ASP A 215 -4.18 4.26 -6.18
C ASP A 215 -3.59 5.15 -7.27
N TRP A 216 -3.23 6.37 -6.88
CA TRP A 216 -2.68 7.39 -7.75
C TRP A 216 -1.16 7.26 -7.81
N LYS A 217 -0.60 7.38 -9.02
CA LYS A 217 0.85 7.34 -9.22
C LYS A 217 1.30 8.41 -10.20
N THR A 218 2.19 9.30 -9.73
CA THR A 218 2.94 10.19 -10.61
C THR A 218 4.08 9.43 -11.28
N SER A 219 4.23 9.59 -12.59
CA SER A 219 5.28 8.94 -13.36
C SER A 219 5.86 9.87 -14.42
N ALA A 220 7.19 9.92 -14.50
CA ALA A 220 7.89 10.62 -15.58
C ALA A 220 7.92 9.81 -16.89
N LYS A 221 7.80 8.48 -16.81
CA LYS A 221 7.78 7.57 -17.96
C LYS A 221 6.39 7.00 -18.16
N HIS A 222 5.95 6.87 -19.41
CA HIS A 222 4.75 6.11 -19.73
C HIS A 222 4.92 4.65 -19.32
N LYS A 223 3.93 4.08 -18.62
CA LYS A 223 3.89 2.67 -18.23
C LYS A 223 2.73 2.01 -18.97
N SER A 224 3.01 1.24 -20.01
CA SER A 224 1.98 0.56 -20.79
C SER A 224 1.73 -0.89 -20.34
N ASN A 225 2.66 -1.50 -19.60
CA ASN A 225 2.53 -2.90 -19.16
C ASN A 225 2.49 -3.02 -17.63
N LEU A 226 1.72 -4.00 -17.13
CA LEU A 226 1.67 -4.33 -15.70
C LEU A 226 3.05 -4.67 -15.11
N LYS A 227 3.96 -5.26 -15.89
CA LYS A 227 5.34 -5.56 -15.46
C LYS A 227 6.13 -4.29 -15.12
N ASP A 228 5.81 -3.16 -15.74
CA ASP A 228 6.45 -1.87 -15.48
C ASP A 228 5.94 -1.22 -14.18
N CYS A 229 4.95 -1.85 -13.54
CA CYS A 229 4.28 -1.36 -12.34
C CYS A 229 4.88 -1.93 -11.04
N TYR A 230 5.88 -2.83 -11.13
CA TYR A 230 6.61 -3.38 -9.99
C TYR A 230 5.68 -3.84 -8.85
N SER A 231 5.80 -3.24 -7.65
CA SER A 231 5.03 -3.59 -6.46
C SER A 231 3.67 -2.89 -6.34
N TYR A 232 3.25 -2.06 -7.32
CA TYR A 232 1.97 -1.35 -7.25
C TYR A 232 0.77 -2.32 -7.22
N PRO A 233 0.69 -3.37 -8.05
CA PRO A 233 -0.31 -4.43 -7.96
C PRO A 233 -0.50 -4.98 -6.54
N GLN A 234 0.60 -5.31 -5.87
CA GLN A 234 0.58 -5.87 -4.53
C GLN A 234 0.11 -4.84 -3.49
N GLN A 235 0.48 -3.57 -3.65
CA GLN A 235 0.08 -2.49 -2.76
C GLN A 235 -1.44 -2.31 -2.73
N ILE A 236 -2.10 -2.21 -3.90
CA ILE A 236 -3.54 -1.98 -3.93
C ILE A 236 -4.33 -3.18 -3.43
N VAL A 237 -3.85 -4.40 -3.72
CA VAL A 237 -4.47 -5.63 -3.20
C VAL A 237 -4.39 -5.66 -1.69
N ALA A 238 -3.24 -5.25 -1.13
CA ALA A 238 -3.07 -5.19 0.32
C ALA A 238 -4.09 -4.23 0.94
N TYR A 239 -4.29 -3.06 0.34
CA TYR A 239 -5.29 -2.10 0.81
C TYR A 239 -6.71 -2.66 0.69
N ALA A 240 -7.09 -3.26 -0.45
CA ALA A 240 -8.41 -3.87 -0.61
C ALA A 240 -8.65 -5.01 0.39
N GLY A 241 -7.64 -5.86 0.61
CA GLY A 241 -7.69 -6.91 1.63
C GLY A 241 -7.85 -6.32 3.03
N ALA A 242 -7.11 -5.25 3.37
CA ALA A 242 -7.25 -4.60 4.67
C ALA A 242 -8.64 -3.99 4.87
N VAL A 243 -9.21 -3.33 3.85
CA VAL A 243 -10.56 -2.77 3.88
C VAL A 243 -11.59 -3.84 4.24
N ASN A 244 -11.46 -5.04 3.66
CA ASN A 244 -12.41 -6.14 3.89
C ASN A 244 -12.36 -6.72 5.32
N PHE A 245 -11.33 -6.38 6.11
CA PHE A 245 -11.14 -6.85 7.48
C PHE A 245 -11.08 -5.73 8.54
N ASP A 246 -11.04 -4.45 8.15
CA ASP A 246 -11.05 -3.31 9.06
C ASP A 246 -12.48 -2.96 9.46
N GLU A 247 -12.80 -2.97 10.75
CA GLU A 247 -14.17 -2.72 11.25
C GLU A 247 -14.70 -1.31 10.95
N ASN A 248 -13.82 -0.35 10.66
CA ASN A 248 -14.23 1.01 10.31
C ASN A 248 -14.80 1.13 8.89
N TYR A 249 -14.71 0.06 8.08
CA TYR A 249 -15.19 0.04 6.70
C TYR A 249 -16.43 -0.86 6.61
N PRO A 250 -17.65 -0.29 6.52
CA PRO A 250 -18.91 -1.04 6.59
C PRO A 250 -19.30 -1.79 5.30
N PHE A 251 -18.31 -2.06 4.44
CA PHE A 251 -18.48 -2.66 3.12
C PHE A 251 -17.28 -3.54 2.77
N GLN A 252 -17.35 -4.19 1.60
CA GLN A 252 -16.24 -4.91 1.00
C GLN A 252 -15.94 -4.43 -0.41
N VAL A 253 -14.69 -4.58 -0.80
CA VAL A 253 -14.22 -4.26 -2.14
C VAL A 253 -13.64 -5.51 -2.80
N CYS A 254 -14.18 -5.84 -3.98
CA CYS A 254 -13.73 -6.97 -4.79
C CYS A 254 -12.79 -6.55 -5.94
N PHE A 255 -12.87 -5.29 -6.36
CA PHE A 255 -12.19 -4.76 -7.53
C PHE A 255 -11.12 -3.75 -7.16
N ILE A 256 -10.13 -3.61 -8.03
CA ILE A 256 -8.98 -2.72 -7.84
C ILE A 256 -8.71 -2.02 -9.17
N SER A 257 -8.41 -0.73 -9.09
CA SER A 257 -8.15 0.09 -10.28
C SER A 257 -6.84 0.86 -10.11
N PHE A 258 -5.93 0.73 -11.09
CA PHE A 258 -4.68 1.48 -11.13
C PHE A 258 -4.80 2.65 -12.09
N LEU A 259 -4.49 3.85 -11.60
CA LEU A 259 -4.52 5.05 -12.42
C LEU A 259 -3.13 5.68 -12.45
N PHE A 260 -2.45 5.49 -13.59
CA PHE A 260 -1.16 6.12 -13.85
C PHE A 260 -1.35 7.54 -14.35
N ILE A 261 -0.57 8.44 -13.77
CA ILE A 261 -0.66 9.86 -14.00
C ILE A 261 0.68 10.35 -14.52
N PHE A 262 0.64 11.04 -15.64
CA PHE A 262 1.84 11.49 -16.34
C PHE A 262 1.87 13.00 -16.38
N THR A 263 2.99 13.60 -15.97
CA THR A 263 3.29 14.94 -16.47
C THR A 263 3.48 14.82 -17.96
N ARG A 264 2.61 15.42 -18.77
CA ARG A 264 3.00 15.84 -20.12
C ARG A 264 4.11 16.88 -19.94
N VAL A 265 5.36 16.43 -19.94
CA VAL A 265 6.46 17.31 -20.29
C VAL A 265 6.31 17.48 -21.80
N HIS A 266 5.95 18.69 -22.22
CA HIS A 266 5.58 19.08 -23.59
C HIS A 266 6.09 18.16 -24.69
N ALA A 267 5.16 17.56 -25.44
CA ALA A 267 5.38 17.16 -26.82
C ALA A 267 4.76 18.26 -27.68
N TYR A 268 5.50 19.34 -27.89
CA TYR A 268 5.46 20.24 -29.06
C TYR A 268 6.78 21.00 -29.09
#